data_AF-A0A1N7PCS3-F1
#
_entry.id   AF-A0A1N7PCS3-F1
#
_cell.length_a   1.000
_cell.length_b   1.000
_cell.length_c   1.000
_cell.angle_alpha   90.00
_cell.angle_beta   90.00
_cell.angle_gamma   90.00
#
_symmetry.space_group_name_H-M   'P 1'
#
loop_
_entity.id
_entity.type
_entity.pdbx_description
1 polymer ?
#
loop_
_entity_poly.entity_id
_entity_poly.type
_entity_poly.pdbx_seq_one_letter_code
_entity_poly.pdbx_strand_id
1 'polypeptide(L)'
;MRIVSALLVRLFLALWILAGVGAPALARDGAEAGTLRPLPWHLVDYRHALPGDSRTGLAFETLAVTVELQGQARKGDFFYLAALWGKIDGNGFYFGLQTDLHDGGQRPTGGKQSGRFQGPGLIFSRWGNSDPFNARPPADGWVVVPGPNTPYEGQTLSLRRPFDWQAGRYRFELHSSPAEPPLRGVWLSLRVRPVSAPDSWTPDSWTDGGSLYFPTVVPRPHLDLHPVTFAEIYGRASSTISLESLASTLPRRALTLFPLELDGKAYPPDGKVSTPTGVPGYVNSTPLAADRTVRLDLLP
;
A
#
# COMPACT_ATOMS: atom_id res chain seq x y z
N MET A 1 3.82 60.32 7.32
CA MET A 1 3.79 59.62 6.03
C MET A 1 4.24 58.18 6.24
N ARG A 2 3.30 57.25 6.34
CA ARG A 2 3.54 55.81 6.57
C ARG A 2 2.64 55.01 5.63
N ILE A 3 3.10 54.74 4.41
CA ILE A 3 2.50 53.72 3.54
C ILE A 3 3.59 53.24 2.57
N VAL A 4 4.40 52.25 2.93
CA VAL A 4 4.99 51.27 1.99
C VAL A 4 5.48 50.05 2.81
N SER A 5 4.61 49.11 3.20
CA SER A 5 5.05 47.80 3.75
C SER A 5 3.94 46.74 3.78
N ALA A 6 3.01 46.73 2.80
CA ALA A 6 1.95 45.72 2.76
C ALA A 6 1.75 45.04 1.39
N LEU A 7 2.53 45.42 0.36
CA LEU A 7 2.31 44.93 -1.01
C LEU A 7 3.33 43.89 -1.50
N LEU A 8 4.40 43.62 -0.74
CA LEU A 8 5.47 42.69 -1.14
C LEU A 8 5.40 41.30 -0.48
N VAL A 9 4.48 41.09 0.48
CA VAL A 9 4.27 39.77 1.12
C VAL A 9 3.12 38.98 0.47
N ARG A 10 2.34 39.60 -0.43
CA ARG A 10 1.22 38.95 -1.13
C ARG A 10 1.54 38.46 -2.56
N LEU A 11 2.76 38.66 -3.05
CA LEU A 11 3.18 38.20 -4.39
C LEU A 11 4.04 36.93 -4.39
N PHE A 12 4.23 36.27 -3.24
CA PHE A 12 4.91 34.96 -3.15
C PHE A 12 3.94 33.78 -2.92
N LEU A 13 2.63 34.06 -2.73
CA LEU A 13 1.60 33.05 -2.51
C LEU A 13 0.76 32.73 -3.76
N ALA A 14 1.06 33.33 -4.90
CA ALA A 14 0.26 33.21 -6.14
C ALA A 14 0.99 32.48 -7.28
N LEU A 15 2.12 31.83 -7.02
CA LEU A 15 2.88 31.06 -8.02
C LEU A 15 3.10 29.58 -7.64
N TRP A 16 2.22 29.02 -6.80
CA TRP A 16 2.19 27.59 -6.43
C TRP A 16 0.86 26.89 -6.74
N ILE A 17 -0.04 27.57 -7.46
CA ILE A 17 -1.35 27.01 -7.88
C ILE A 17 -1.28 26.38 -9.30
N LEU A 18 -0.12 26.41 -9.97
CA LEU A 18 0.05 25.83 -11.31
C LEU A 18 1.15 24.74 -11.43
N ALA A 19 1.49 24.09 -10.32
CA ALA A 19 2.12 22.77 -10.36
C ALA A 19 1.09 21.75 -9.87
N GLY A 20 0.07 21.51 -10.70
CA GLY A 20 -0.75 20.32 -10.55
C GLY A 20 0.19 19.13 -10.55
N VAL A 21 0.35 18.51 -9.37
CA VAL A 21 0.84 17.14 -9.27
C VAL A 21 -0.22 16.29 -9.94
N GLY A 22 -0.14 16.25 -11.28
CA GLY A 22 -0.85 15.27 -12.05
C GLY A 22 -0.44 13.92 -11.47
N ALA A 23 -1.44 13.13 -11.07
CA ALA A 23 -1.33 11.71 -11.32
C ALA A 23 -0.76 11.55 -12.74
N PRO A 24 0.26 10.71 -12.97
CA PRO A 24 0.83 10.55 -14.29
C PRO A 24 -0.32 10.38 -15.28
N ALA A 25 -0.33 11.27 -16.29
CA ALA A 25 -1.35 11.30 -17.31
C ALA A 25 -1.59 9.86 -17.78
N LEU A 26 -2.84 9.43 -17.72
CA LEU A 26 -3.33 8.23 -18.38
C LEU A 26 -2.89 8.30 -19.84
N ALA A 27 -1.80 7.60 -20.16
CA ALA A 27 -1.40 7.36 -21.53
C ALA A 27 -2.48 6.50 -22.18
N ARG A 28 -3.41 7.18 -22.85
CA ARG A 28 -4.13 6.64 -24.00
C ARG A 28 -3.06 6.39 -25.06
N ASP A 29 -2.69 5.13 -25.22
CA ASP A 29 -2.30 4.54 -26.49
C ASP A 29 -2.45 3.02 -26.37
N GLY A 30 -3.11 2.43 -27.37
CA GLY A 30 -3.44 1.01 -27.42
C GLY A 30 -2.18 0.17 -27.32
N ALA A 31 -2.15 -0.78 -26.39
CA ALA A 31 -1.13 -1.81 -26.39
C ALA A 31 -1.35 -2.68 -27.63
N GLU A 32 -0.44 -2.59 -28.59
CA GLU A 32 -0.31 -3.57 -29.67
C GLU A 32 -0.21 -4.98 -29.07
N ALA A 33 -0.84 -5.94 -29.74
CA ALA A 33 -0.74 -7.34 -29.39
C ALA A 33 0.74 -7.80 -29.44
N GLY A 34 1.38 -8.00 -28.28
CA GLY A 34 2.62 -8.77 -28.22
C GLY A 34 3.62 -8.44 -27.12
N THR A 35 3.59 -7.26 -26.46
CA THR A 35 4.56 -6.95 -25.39
C THR A 35 3.92 -6.27 -24.19
N LEU A 36 4.05 -6.90 -23.02
CA LEU A 36 3.61 -6.31 -21.75
C LEU A 36 4.56 -5.21 -21.29
N ARG A 37 4.04 -4.22 -20.56
CA ARG A 37 4.87 -3.17 -19.93
C ARG A 37 5.88 -3.80 -18.97
N PRO A 38 7.02 -3.16 -18.65
CA PRO A 38 7.88 -3.63 -17.57
C PRO A 38 7.12 -3.71 -16.23
N LEU A 39 7.51 -4.65 -15.36
CA LEU A 39 7.01 -4.73 -13.99
C LEU A 39 7.30 -3.44 -13.20
N PRO A 40 6.49 -3.11 -12.18
CA PRO A 40 5.42 -3.93 -11.62
C PRO A 40 4.09 -3.89 -12.37
N TRP A 41 3.27 -4.94 -12.20
CA TRP A 41 1.90 -5.03 -12.73
C TRP A 41 0.91 -5.16 -11.59
N HIS A 42 0.08 -4.14 -11.41
CA HIS A 42 -1.14 -4.27 -10.63
C HIS A 42 -2.10 -5.19 -11.38
N LEU A 43 -2.42 -6.33 -10.77
CA LEU A 43 -3.38 -7.30 -11.29
C LEU A 43 -4.82 -6.85 -11.03
N VAL A 44 -5.04 -6.22 -9.88
CA VAL A 44 -6.35 -5.68 -9.48
C VAL A 44 -6.17 -4.47 -8.57
N ASP A 45 -6.96 -3.43 -8.80
CA ASP A 45 -7.18 -2.34 -7.85
C ASP A 45 -8.64 -2.37 -7.42
N TYR A 46 -8.89 -2.60 -6.13
CA TYR A 46 -10.18 -2.42 -5.50
C TYR A 46 -10.20 -1.09 -4.75
N ARG A 47 -10.84 -0.07 -5.31
CA ARG A 47 -10.98 1.23 -4.66
C ARG A 47 -12.18 1.19 -3.72
N HIS A 48 -11.96 1.32 -2.42
CA HIS A 48 -13.03 1.52 -1.42
C HIS A 48 -13.70 2.88 -1.62
N ALA A 49 -15.00 3.01 -1.31
CA ALA A 49 -15.67 4.31 -1.26
C ALA A 49 -16.16 4.60 0.16
N LEU A 50 -15.46 5.50 0.84
CA LEU A 50 -15.85 5.94 2.18
C LEU A 50 -16.72 7.20 2.09
N PRO A 51 -17.75 7.32 2.95
CA PRO A 51 -18.56 8.52 3.00
C PRO A 51 -17.77 9.67 3.64
N GLY A 52 -18.01 10.91 3.21
CA GLY A 52 -17.44 12.09 3.85
C GLY A 52 -17.10 13.22 2.88
N ASP A 53 -16.37 14.21 3.39
CA ASP A 53 -15.77 15.28 2.60
C ASP A 53 -14.32 14.93 2.28
N SER A 54 -13.96 14.91 0.99
CA SER A 54 -12.62 14.56 0.52
C SER A 54 -11.52 15.50 1.02
N ARG A 55 -11.88 16.69 1.53
CA ARG A 55 -10.95 17.64 2.15
C ARG A 55 -10.60 17.29 3.60
N THR A 56 -11.48 16.58 4.29
CA THR A 56 -11.32 16.27 5.72
C THR A 56 -11.09 14.78 5.96
N GLY A 57 -11.50 13.90 5.06
CA GLY A 57 -11.35 12.45 5.24
C GLY A 57 -12.16 11.92 6.43
N LEU A 58 -11.80 10.74 6.92
CA LEU A 58 -12.40 10.13 8.11
C LEU A 58 -11.36 9.97 9.22
N ALA A 59 -11.61 10.61 10.36
CA ALA A 59 -10.77 10.48 11.54
C ALA A 59 -10.83 9.06 12.09
N PHE A 60 -9.70 8.53 12.57
CA PHE A 60 -9.64 7.22 13.20
C PHE A 60 -8.61 7.18 14.33
N GLU A 61 -8.82 6.29 15.30
CA GLU A 61 -7.80 5.83 16.26
C GLU A 61 -7.32 4.44 15.85
N THR A 62 -8.24 3.63 15.34
CA THR A 62 -7.95 2.30 14.79
C THR A 62 -8.48 2.17 13.37
N LEU A 63 -7.67 1.63 12.49
CA LEU A 63 -8.02 1.29 11.12
C LEU A 63 -7.75 -0.20 10.93
N ALA A 64 -8.76 -0.99 10.58
CA ALA A 64 -8.62 -2.42 10.35
C ALA A 64 -9.06 -2.84 8.94
N VAL A 65 -8.32 -3.80 8.37
CA VAL A 65 -8.65 -4.43 7.09
C VAL A 65 -8.54 -5.92 7.25
N THR A 66 -9.53 -6.66 6.76
CA THR A 66 -9.45 -8.10 6.63
C THR A 66 -9.45 -8.49 5.16
N VAL A 67 -8.54 -9.37 4.77
CA VAL A 67 -8.43 -9.92 3.41
C VAL A 67 -8.23 -11.42 3.49
N GLU A 68 -8.74 -12.16 2.51
CA GLU A 68 -8.48 -13.59 2.38
C GLU A 68 -7.90 -13.89 1.01
N LEU A 69 -6.73 -14.54 0.99
CA LEU A 69 -6.11 -15.05 -0.22
C LEU A 69 -6.34 -16.56 -0.30
N GLN A 70 -6.99 -17.00 -1.38
CA GLN A 70 -7.06 -18.39 -1.78
C GLN A 70 -6.06 -18.64 -2.91
N GLY A 71 -5.46 -19.83 -2.93
CA GLY A 71 -4.35 -20.16 -3.84
C GLY A 71 -3.00 -19.83 -3.23
N GLN A 72 -1.98 -20.62 -3.56
CA GLN A 72 -0.66 -20.47 -2.92
C GLN A 72 0.06 -19.20 -3.40
N ALA A 73 0.70 -18.52 -2.45
CA ALA A 73 1.69 -17.49 -2.70
C ALA A 73 3.01 -18.01 -2.11
N ARG A 74 3.98 -18.27 -2.99
CA ARG A 74 5.27 -18.89 -2.66
C ARG A 74 6.38 -17.88 -2.82
N LYS A 75 7.45 -18.07 -2.05
CA LYS A 75 8.72 -17.39 -2.30
C LYS A 75 9.13 -17.56 -3.77
N GLY A 76 9.49 -16.47 -4.44
CA GLY A 76 9.82 -16.41 -5.85
C GLY A 76 8.65 -16.05 -6.78
N ASP A 77 7.41 -16.01 -6.28
CA ASP A 77 6.26 -15.59 -7.07
C ASP A 77 6.25 -14.07 -7.33
N PHE A 78 7.07 -13.30 -6.60
CA PHE A 78 7.10 -11.84 -6.58
C PHE A 78 5.70 -11.22 -6.51
N PHE A 79 4.87 -11.77 -5.63
CA PHE A 79 3.48 -11.35 -5.46
C PHE A 79 3.35 -10.44 -4.23
N TYR A 80 2.71 -9.30 -4.42
CA TYR A 80 2.37 -8.36 -3.38
C TYR A 80 0.86 -8.25 -3.23
N LEU A 81 0.36 -8.48 -2.02
CA LEU A 81 -0.99 -8.13 -1.60
C LEU A 81 -0.92 -6.87 -0.74
N ALA A 82 -1.25 -5.73 -1.31
CA ALA A 82 -1.44 -4.49 -0.57
C ALA A 82 -2.83 -4.50 0.07
N ALA A 83 -2.89 -4.76 1.38
CA ALA A 83 -4.15 -4.79 2.11
C ALA A 83 -4.83 -3.42 2.07
N LEU A 84 -4.05 -2.33 2.17
CA LEU A 84 -4.53 -0.98 1.98
C LEU A 84 -3.42 -0.07 1.46
N TRP A 85 -3.77 0.79 0.51
CA TRP A 85 -2.98 1.91 0.00
C TRP A 85 -3.87 3.15 -0.05
N GLY A 86 -3.39 4.29 0.44
CA GLY A 86 -4.18 5.51 0.45
C GLY A 86 -3.37 6.68 0.96
N LYS A 87 -4.06 7.66 1.55
CA LYS A 87 -3.43 8.80 2.21
C LYS A 87 -3.95 8.98 3.62
N ILE A 88 -3.03 9.33 4.53
CA ILE A 88 -3.34 9.75 5.88
C ILE A 88 -2.85 11.19 6.06
N ASP A 89 -3.78 12.10 6.29
CA ASP A 89 -3.54 13.55 6.34
C ASP A 89 -2.69 14.05 5.14
N GLY A 90 -2.98 13.51 3.95
CA GLY A 90 -2.28 13.83 2.70
C GLY A 90 -0.98 13.06 2.44
N ASN A 91 -0.45 12.33 3.43
CA ASN A 91 0.74 11.50 3.28
C ASN A 91 0.36 10.14 2.71
N GLY A 92 0.94 9.76 1.57
CA GLY A 92 0.74 8.43 1.00
C GLY A 92 1.24 7.34 1.96
N PHE A 93 0.53 6.22 2.01
CA PHE A 93 0.94 5.04 2.77
C PHE A 93 0.41 3.77 2.12
N TYR A 94 1.09 2.64 2.35
CA TYR A 94 0.48 1.33 2.14
C TYR A 94 0.96 0.35 3.21
N PHE A 95 0.24 -0.76 3.37
CA PHE A 95 0.76 -1.95 4.04
C PHE A 95 0.22 -3.23 3.41
N GLY A 96 0.93 -4.34 3.62
CA GLY A 96 0.51 -5.63 3.08
C GLY A 96 1.55 -6.74 3.19
N LEU A 97 1.40 -7.76 2.35
CA LEU A 97 2.21 -8.98 2.38
C LEU A 97 2.90 -9.22 1.04
N GLN A 98 4.21 -9.40 1.06
CA GLN A 98 5.03 -9.74 -0.10
C GLN A 98 5.58 -11.16 0.03
N THR A 99 5.70 -11.89 -1.08
CA THR A 99 6.34 -13.22 -1.08
C THR A 99 7.86 -13.15 -0.95
N ASP A 100 8.45 -12.00 -1.26
CA ASP A 100 9.89 -11.76 -1.31
C ASP A 100 10.23 -10.30 -0.93
N LEU A 101 10.41 -10.03 0.36
CA LEU A 101 10.84 -8.73 0.84
C LEU A 101 12.25 -8.41 0.34
N HIS A 102 12.44 -7.22 -0.20
CA HIS A 102 13.77 -6.71 -0.56
C HIS A 102 14.38 -5.96 0.63
N ASP A 103 15.67 -6.18 0.91
CA ASP A 103 16.38 -5.54 2.04
C ASP A 103 16.75 -4.06 1.80
N GLY A 104 16.52 -3.55 0.59
CA GLY A 104 16.79 -2.15 0.25
C GLY A 104 18.22 -1.87 -0.21
N GLY A 105 19.05 -2.91 -0.44
CA GLY A 105 20.42 -2.71 -0.91
C GLY A 105 20.52 -1.86 -2.19
N GLN A 106 21.52 -0.98 -2.24
CA GLN A 106 21.69 -0.01 -3.31
C GLN A 106 22.06 -0.66 -4.65
N ARG A 107 21.81 0.06 -5.75
CA ARG A 107 22.47 -0.17 -7.04
C ARG A 107 23.81 0.58 -7.03
N PRO A 108 24.97 -0.11 -7.01
CA PRO A 108 26.24 0.53 -7.32
C PRO A 108 26.14 1.12 -8.73
N THR A 109 26.72 2.29 -8.92
CA THR A 109 27.10 2.82 -10.23
C THR A 109 27.95 1.76 -10.94
N GLY A 110 27.35 0.99 -11.86
CA GLY A 110 28.02 -0.15 -12.51
C GLY A 110 27.25 -1.47 -12.59
N GLY A 111 26.02 -1.55 -12.07
CA GLY A 111 25.03 -2.47 -12.67
C GLY A 111 24.72 -3.81 -12.01
N LYS A 112 25.06 -4.05 -10.73
CA LYS A 112 24.51 -5.20 -9.97
C LYS A 112 23.77 -4.74 -8.72
N GLN A 113 22.50 -5.10 -8.56
CA GLN A 113 21.78 -4.88 -7.29
C GLN A 113 22.57 -5.54 -6.16
N SER A 114 22.85 -4.79 -5.08
CA SER A 114 23.46 -5.36 -3.87
C SER A 114 22.43 -5.92 -2.89
N GLY A 115 21.15 -5.56 -3.06
CA GLY A 115 20.07 -6.01 -2.20
C GLY A 115 19.65 -7.45 -2.46
N ARG A 116 19.20 -8.12 -1.39
CA ARG A 116 18.77 -9.52 -1.40
C ARG A 116 17.29 -9.62 -1.06
N PHE A 117 16.65 -10.62 -1.65
CA PHE A 117 15.32 -11.05 -1.24
C PHE A 117 15.40 -11.90 0.02
N GLN A 118 14.65 -11.50 1.03
CA GLN A 118 14.63 -12.12 2.36
C GLN A 118 13.50 -13.15 2.51
N GLY A 119 12.66 -13.32 1.48
CA GLY A 119 11.50 -14.23 1.49
C GLY A 119 10.21 -13.55 1.98
N PRO A 120 9.19 -14.34 2.36
CA PRO A 120 7.87 -13.81 2.67
C PRO A 120 7.90 -12.83 3.84
N GLY A 121 7.12 -11.76 3.74
CA GLY A 121 6.94 -10.89 4.88
C GLY A 121 6.01 -9.70 4.71
N LEU A 122 5.94 -8.93 5.79
CA LEU A 122 5.13 -7.75 5.95
C LEU A 122 5.88 -6.51 5.48
N ILE A 123 5.14 -5.61 4.85
CA ILE A 123 5.61 -4.30 4.43
C ILE A 123 4.67 -3.22 4.98
N PHE A 124 5.23 -2.13 5.49
CA PHE A 124 4.50 -0.92 5.85
C PHE A 124 5.30 0.29 5.40
N SER A 125 4.77 1.08 4.48
CA SER A 125 5.50 2.21 3.91
C SER A 125 4.68 3.49 3.98
N ARG A 126 5.39 4.61 4.04
CA ARG A 126 4.82 5.95 3.81
C ARG A 126 5.71 6.81 2.93
N TRP A 127 5.12 7.89 2.43
CA TRP A 127 5.79 8.92 1.65
C TRP A 127 5.94 10.24 2.42
N GLY A 128 6.70 11.16 1.83
CA GLY A 128 6.79 12.57 2.24
C GLY A 128 7.97 12.93 3.13
N ASN A 129 8.74 11.94 3.58
CA ASN A 129 9.93 12.13 4.42
C ASN A 129 10.69 10.79 4.51
N SER A 130 12.02 10.78 4.33
CA SER A 130 12.84 9.56 4.34
C SER A 130 13.78 9.45 5.55
N ASP A 131 13.56 10.28 6.58
CA ASP A 131 14.32 10.26 7.83
C ASP A 131 14.06 8.96 8.60
N PRO A 132 15.09 8.11 8.83
CA PRO A 132 14.95 6.89 9.61
C PRO A 132 14.43 7.10 11.04
N PHE A 133 14.60 8.29 11.63
CA PHE A 133 14.04 8.58 12.96
C PHE A 133 12.51 8.63 12.99
N ASN A 134 11.86 8.70 11.83
CA ASN A 134 10.41 8.60 11.68
C ASN A 134 9.91 7.15 11.52
N ALA A 135 10.74 6.17 11.89
CA ALA A 135 10.44 4.75 11.85
C ALA A 135 10.86 4.07 13.17
N ARG A 136 10.01 3.14 13.62
CA ARG A 136 10.27 2.22 14.74
C ARG A 136 10.09 0.80 14.22
N PRO A 137 11.15 0.15 13.70
CA PRO A 137 11.03 -1.22 13.19
C PRO A 137 10.73 -2.19 14.35
N PRO A 138 10.03 -3.31 14.08
CA PRO A 138 9.89 -4.39 15.06
C PRO A 138 11.24 -5.08 15.28
N ALA A 139 11.37 -5.88 16.35
CA ALA A 139 12.64 -6.48 16.77
C ALA A 139 13.34 -7.35 15.70
N ASP A 140 12.56 -7.99 14.83
CA ASP A 140 12.99 -8.83 13.71
C ASP A 140 12.86 -8.13 12.35
N GLY A 141 12.54 -6.84 12.34
CA GLY A 141 12.36 -6.04 11.14
C GLY A 141 13.50 -5.05 10.89
N TRP A 142 13.42 -4.37 9.75
CA TRP A 142 14.36 -3.33 9.36
C TRP A 142 13.67 -2.19 8.62
N VAL A 143 14.37 -1.05 8.56
CA VAL A 143 13.96 0.12 7.82
C VAL A 143 14.63 0.09 6.44
N VAL A 144 13.83 0.27 5.39
CA VAL A 144 14.29 0.52 4.03
C VAL A 144 14.00 1.98 3.69
N VAL A 145 15.07 2.70 3.37
CA VAL A 145 15.02 4.02 2.76
C VAL A 145 15.53 3.89 1.33
N PRO A 146 14.66 3.97 0.31
CA PRO A 146 15.12 3.98 -1.07
C PRO A 146 16.11 5.12 -1.29
N GLY A 147 17.31 4.78 -1.74
CA GLY A 147 18.37 5.75 -2.00
C GLY A 147 18.06 6.66 -3.19
N PRO A 148 18.88 7.70 -3.44
CA PRO A 148 18.73 8.64 -4.57
C PRO A 148 18.75 7.95 -5.95
N ASN A 149 19.25 6.71 -6.02
CA ASN A 149 19.33 5.89 -7.24
C ASN A 149 18.16 4.88 -7.38
N THR A 150 17.12 5.00 -6.54
CA THR A 150 15.82 4.32 -6.68
C THR A 150 14.76 5.38 -7.06
N PRO A 151 14.88 6.01 -8.24
CA PRO A 151 14.08 7.18 -8.63
C PRO A 151 12.58 6.89 -8.76
N TYR A 152 12.17 5.62 -8.71
CA TYR A 152 10.79 5.19 -8.96
C TYR A 152 9.84 5.46 -7.79
N GLU A 153 10.32 5.51 -6.54
CA GLU A 153 9.42 5.56 -5.38
C GLU A 153 9.39 6.92 -4.66
N GLY A 154 10.27 7.86 -4.98
CA GLY A 154 10.31 9.18 -4.33
C GLY A 154 10.75 9.11 -2.85
N GLN A 155 10.42 10.14 -2.05
CA GLN A 155 10.76 10.20 -0.63
C GLN A 155 9.91 9.23 0.20
N THR A 156 10.40 8.01 0.33
CA THR A 156 9.75 6.91 1.04
C THR A 156 10.51 6.49 2.28
N LEU A 157 9.76 5.93 3.23
CA LEU A 157 10.25 5.24 4.41
C LEU A 157 9.42 3.98 4.59
N SER A 158 10.09 2.82 4.63
CA SER A 158 9.43 1.51 4.60
C SER A 158 9.94 0.64 5.75
N LEU A 159 9.03 0.06 6.52
CA LEU A 159 9.32 -1.01 7.46
C LEU A 159 9.11 -2.36 6.78
N ARG A 160 10.02 -3.28 7.07
CA ARG A 160 10.03 -4.63 6.54
C ARG A 160 10.16 -5.60 7.70
N ARG A 161 9.33 -6.63 7.74
CA ARG A 161 9.41 -7.69 8.76
C ARG A 161 9.22 -9.05 8.10
N PRO A 162 10.14 -10.01 8.27
CA PRO A 162 9.93 -11.39 7.86
C PRO A 162 8.67 -11.93 8.53
N PHE A 163 7.79 -12.51 7.73
CA PHE A 163 6.53 -13.07 8.22
C PHE A 163 6.14 -14.18 7.26
N ASP A 164 6.23 -15.42 7.72
CA ASP A 164 6.01 -16.62 6.90
C ASP A 164 4.52 -16.86 6.66
N TRP A 165 3.93 -15.99 5.84
CA TRP A 165 2.52 -16.01 5.51
C TRP A 165 2.22 -17.01 4.40
N GLN A 166 1.04 -17.61 4.45
CA GLN A 166 0.52 -18.54 3.46
C GLN A 166 -0.85 -18.10 2.95
N ALA A 167 -1.43 -18.84 2.01
CA ALA A 167 -2.84 -18.67 1.66
C ALA A 167 -3.71 -18.75 2.93
N GLY A 168 -4.68 -17.84 3.05
CA GLY A 168 -5.50 -17.73 4.25
C GLY A 168 -6.09 -16.33 4.43
N ARG A 169 -6.82 -16.17 5.53
CA ARG A 169 -7.42 -14.90 5.94
C ARG A 169 -6.50 -14.19 6.92
N TYR A 170 -6.33 -12.88 6.74
CA TYR A 170 -5.48 -12.04 7.58
C TYR A 170 -6.22 -10.77 7.96
N ARG A 171 -6.05 -10.36 9.22
CA ARG A 171 -6.50 -9.07 9.73
C ARG A 171 -5.29 -8.19 10.00
N PHE A 172 -5.31 -7.00 9.41
CA PHE A 172 -4.35 -5.93 9.63
C PHE A 172 -5.02 -4.84 10.47
N GLU A 173 -4.25 -4.23 11.35
CA GLU A 173 -4.70 -3.07 12.12
C GLU A 173 -3.61 -2.01 12.22
N LEU A 174 -3.96 -0.75 11.97
CA LEU A 174 -3.19 0.41 12.37
C LEU A 174 -3.77 0.98 13.66
N HIS A 175 -2.88 1.26 14.62
CA HIS A 175 -3.20 1.94 15.88
C HIS A 175 -2.51 3.30 15.90
N SER A 176 -3.28 4.35 16.11
CA SER A 176 -2.79 5.71 16.26
C SER A 176 -2.43 6.00 17.71
N SER A 177 -1.23 6.51 17.93
CA SER A 177 -0.80 7.06 19.21
C SER A 177 -0.15 8.43 18.99
N PRO A 178 -0.38 9.43 19.85
CA PRO A 178 0.28 10.73 19.74
C PRO A 178 1.80 10.59 19.71
N ALA A 179 2.46 11.40 18.88
CA ALA A 179 3.91 11.54 18.95
C ALA A 179 4.30 12.40 20.17
N GLU A 180 5.44 12.07 20.76
CA GLU A 180 5.97 12.80 21.89
C GLU A 180 6.59 14.14 21.43
N PRO A 181 6.46 15.23 22.21
CA PRO A 181 7.15 16.49 21.90
C PRO A 181 8.67 16.29 21.70
N PRO A 182 9.30 17.01 20.76
CA PRO A 182 8.79 18.17 20.01
C PRO A 182 8.03 17.82 18.72
N LEU A 183 7.82 16.54 18.40
CA LEU A 183 7.10 16.13 17.20
C LEU A 183 5.61 16.52 17.30
N ARG A 184 5.05 16.95 16.17
CA ARG A 184 3.61 17.24 16.03
C ARG A 184 3.01 16.28 15.01
N GLY A 185 2.46 15.19 15.51
CA GLY A 185 1.87 14.16 14.68
C GLY A 185 1.48 12.93 15.48
N VAL A 186 1.37 11.81 14.78
CA VAL A 186 1.02 10.51 15.37
C VAL A 186 1.99 9.44 14.89
N TRP A 187 2.22 8.46 15.76
CA TRP A 187 2.74 7.17 15.37
C TRP A 187 1.58 6.28 14.95
N LEU A 188 1.67 5.69 13.76
CA LEU A 188 0.78 4.62 13.33
C LEU A 188 1.53 3.31 13.46
N SER A 189 1.03 2.40 14.29
CA SER A 189 1.63 1.08 14.53
C SER A 189 0.83 0.02 13.79
N LEU A 190 1.48 -0.70 12.88
CA LEU A 190 0.86 -1.79 12.15
C LEU A 190 0.95 -3.08 12.96
N ARG A 191 -0.11 -3.87 12.95
CA ARG A 191 -0.08 -5.26 13.39
C ARG A 191 -0.89 -6.14 12.45
N VAL A 192 -0.48 -7.40 12.31
CA VAL A 192 -1.16 -8.40 11.48
C VAL A 192 -1.35 -9.68 12.25
N ARG A 193 -2.46 -10.37 12.01
CA ARG A 193 -2.66 -11.75 12.46
C ARG A 193 -3.36 -12.58 11.40
N PRO A 194 -3.06 -13.88 11.28
CA PRO A 194 -3.95 -14.82 10.61
C PRO A 194 -5.31 -14.84 11.33
N VAL A 195 -6.37 -14.97 10.55
CA VAL A 195 -7.72 -15.26 11.03
C VAL A 195 -7.99 -16.71 10.67
N SER A 196 -7.64 -17.62 11.57
CA SER A 196 -7.97 -19.04 11.42
C SER A 196 -9.49 -19.21 11.30
N ALA A 197 -9.95 -20.39 10.85
CA ALA A 197 -11.28 -20.83 11.21
C ALA A 197 -11.48 -20.66 12.74
N PRO A 198 -12.68 -20.31 13.22
CA PRO A 198 -12.93 -19.85 14.59
C PRO A 198 -12.36 -20.72 15.73
N ASP A 199 -11.99 -21.98 15.47
CA ASP A 199 -11.74 -22.98 16.50
C ASP A 199 -10.27 -23.41 16.70
N SER A 200 -9.28 -22.85 15.99
CA SER A 200 -7.89 -23.39 16.07
C SER A 200 -6.77 -22.38 16.28
N TRP A 201 -7.03 -21.21 16.85
CA TRP A 201 -5.95 -20.26 17.20
C TRP A 201 -6.35 -19.32 18.33
N THR A 202 -5.40 -18.99 19.21
CA THR A 202 -5.64 -18.10 20.36
C THR A 202 -5.78 -16.66 19.89
N PRO A 203 -6.90 -15.96 20.17
CA PRO A 203 -7.23 -14.60 19.68
C PRO A 203 -6.17 -13.49 19.83
N ASP A 204 -5.04 -13.72 20.52
CA ASP A 204 -4.14 -12.67 21.01
C ASP A 204 -2.77 -12.60 20.32
N SER A 205 -2.46 -13.46 19.35
CA SER A 205 -1.10 -13.58 18.80
C SER A 205 -0.82 -12.61 17.63
N TRP A 206 -0.90 -11.30 17.89
CA TRP A 206 -0.56 -10.28 16.89
C TRP A 206 0.94 -10.26 16.55
N THR A 207 1.24 -10.18 15.25
CA THR A 207 2.58 -9.87 14.73
C THR A 207 2.70 -8.35 14.56
N ASP A 208 3.63 -7.73 15.29
CA ASP A 208 3.96 -6.30 15.19
C ASP A 208 4.67 -5.95 13.86
N GLY A 209 4.12 -5.05 13.06
CA GLY A 209 4.75 -4.53 11.84
C GLY A 209 5.67 -3.33 12.07
N GLY A 210 5.74 -2.83 13.31
CA GLY A 210 6.40 -1.60 13.69
C GLY A 210 5.56 -0.36 13.41
N SER A 211 6.16 0.81 13.68
CA SER A 211 5.46 2.10 13.64
C SER A 211 6.13 3.12 12.73
N LEU A 212 5.32 3.84 11.97
CA LEU A 212 5.77 4.98 11.16
C LEU A 212 5.15 6.27 11.70
N TYR A 213 5.94 7.33 11.74
CA TYR A 213 5.47 8.66 12.13
C TYR A 213 4.76 9.33 10.95
N PHE A 214 3.59 9.91 11.22
CA PHE A 214 2.81 10.71 10.31
C PHE A 214 2.67 12.13 10.87
N PRO A 215 3.18 13.16 10.16
CA PRO A 215 3.00 14.53 10.59
C PRO A 215 1.52 14.91 10.48
N THR A 216 0.97 15.46 11.55
CA THR A 216 -0.41 15.94 11.57
C THR A 216 -0.59 17.07 12.57
N VAL A 217 -1.55 17.96 12.30
CA VAL A 217 -1.88 19.12 13.14
C VAL A 217 -3.14 18.89 13.97
N VAL A 218 -3.78 17.73 13.80
CA VAL A 218 -5.02 17.34 14.47
C VAL A 218 -4.74 16.16 15.41
N PRO A 219 -5.53 16.01 16.50
CA PRO A 219 -5.29 14.95 17.49
C PRO A 219 -5.49 13.53 16.94
N ARG A 220 -6.25 13.40 15.85
CA ARG A 220 -6.59 12.12 15.22
C ARG A 220 -6.30 12.20 13.72
N PRO A 221 -5.59 11.21 13.16
CA PRO A 221 -5.30 11.18 11.73
C PRO A 221 -6.56 10.93 10.91
N HIS A 222 -6.60 11.48 9.69
CA HIS A 222 -7.70 11.26 8.76
C HIS A 222 -7.27 10.39 7.59
N LEU A 223 -8.02 9.32 7.35
CA LEU A 223 -7.92 8.50 6.15
C LEU A 223 -8.65 9.17 5.00
N ASP A 224 -8.06 9.15 3.80
CA ASP A 224 -8.73 9.63 2.59
C ASP A 224 -9.92 8.73 2.19
N LEU A 225 -10.82 9.25 1.36
CA LEU A 225 -12.11 8.59 1.09
C LEU A 225 -12.04 7.48 0.04
N HIS A 226 -10.88 7.29 -0.59
CA HIS A 226 -10.71 6.37 -1.71
C HIS A 226 -9.45 5.50 -1.58
N PRO A 227 -9.23 4.85 -0.42
CA PRO A 227 -8.12 3.93 -0.30
C PRO A 227 -8.35 2.72 -1.21
N VAL A 228 -7.28 2.02 -1.51
CA VAL A 228 -7.24 0.94 -2.50
C VAL A 228 -6.65 -0.30 -1.85
N THR A 229 -7.30 -1.44 -2.03
CA THR A 229 -6.66 -2.75 -1.85
C THR A 229 -6.22 -3.23 -3.22
N PHE A 230 -4.98 -3.68 -3.38
CA PHE A 230 -4.49 -4.15 -4.67
C PHE A 230 -3.65 -5.42 -4.57
N ALA A 231 -3.58 -6.14 -5.68
CA ALA A 231 -2.62 -7.23 -5.84
C ALA A 231 -1.69 -6.89 -7.01
N GLU A 232 -0.40 -7.17 -6.84
CA GLU A 232 0.64 -6.79 -7.79
C GLU A 232 1.63 -7.94 -7.99
N ILE A 233 2.13 -8.09 -9.22
CA ILE A 233 3.38 -8.80 -9.48
C ILE A 233 4.50 -7.77 -9.58
N TYR A 234 5.54 -7.91 -8.77
CA TYR A 234 6.64 -6.96 -8.68
C TYR A 234 7.98 -7.58 -9.11
N GLY A 235 9.06 -6.81 -9.03
CA GLY A 235 10.41 -7.28 -9.34
C GLY A 235 10.81 -7.04 -10.79
N ARG A 236 11.71 -7.87 -11.32
CA ARG A 236 12.22 -7.74 -12.69
C ARG A 236 11.74 -8.91 -13.52
N ALA A 237 10.78 -8.66 -14.41
CA ALA A 237 10.72 -9.43 -15.63
C ALA A 237 11.95 -9.03 -16.43
N SER A 238 12.81 -10.00 -16.80
CA SER A 238 13.59 -9.80 -18.02
C SER A 238 12.57 -9.46 -19.10
N SER A 239 12.76 -8.33 -19.77
CA SER A 239 11.95 -7.89 -20.89
C SER A 239 11.47 -9.09 -21.71
N THR A 240 10.17 -9.14 -22.02
CA THR A 240 9.42 -10.21 -22.74
C THR A 240 8.99 -11.43 -21.92
N ILE A 241 7.94 -11.26 -21.09
CA ILE A 241 7.06 -12.39 -20.70
C ILE A 241 5.80 -12.28 -21.58
N SER A 242 5.45 -13.36 -22.30
CA SER A 242 4.18 -13.41 -23.05
C SER A 242 3.00 -13.67 -22.11
N LEU A 243 1.79 -13.30 -22.52
CA LEU A 243 0.59 -13.53 -21.71
C LEU A 243 0.31 -14.99 -21.44
N GLU A 244 0.58 -15.86 -22.41
CA GLU A 244 0.48 -17.31 -22.26
C GLU A 244 1.51 -17.86 -21.26
N SER A 245 2.72 -17.27 -21.22
CA SER A 245 3.72 -17.59 -20.20
C SER A 245 3.29 -17.09 -18.83
N LEU A 246 2.57 -15.96 -18.75
CA LEU A 246 2.03 -15.47 -17.48
C LEU A 246 0.92 -16.39 -16.95
N ALA A 247 0.01 -16.80 -17.84
CA ALA A 247 -1.11 -17.68 -17.50
C ALA A 247 -0.69 -19.06 -17.01
N SER A 248 0.46 -19.55 -17.49
CA SER A 248 1.05 -20.80 -17.04
C SER A 248 1.92 -20.66 -15.79
N THR A 249 2.30 -19.43 -15.40
CA THR A 249 3.19 -19.18 -14.25
C THR A 249 2.49 -18.58 -13.03
N LEU A 250 1.39 -17.85 -13.21
CA LEU A 250 0.61 -17.32 -12.10
C LEU A 250 -0.40 -18.38 -11.63
N PRO A 251 -0.27 -18.91 -10.40
CA PRO A 251 -1.28 -19.81 -9.87
C PRO A 251 -2.61 -19.07 -9.78
N ARG A 252 -3.71 -19.77 -10.08
CA ARG A 252 -5.05 -19.26 -9.83
C ARG A 252 -5.16 -18.85 -8.37
N ARG A 253 -5.48 -17.58 -8.14
CA ARG A 253 -5.68 -17.02 -6.82
C ARG A 253 -7.05 -16.36 -6.75
N ALA A 254 -7.63 -16.29 -5.57
CA ALA A 254 -8.81 -15.47 -5.33
C ALA A 254 -8.58 -14.60 -4.10
N LEU A 255 -8.92 -13.33 -4.22
CA LEU A 255 -8.84 -12.37 -3.13
C LEU A 255 -10.26 -12.03 -2.67
N THR A 256 -10.58 -12.32 -1.41
CA THR A 256 -11.84 -11.89 -0.80
C THR A 256 -11.57 -10.70 0.10
N LEU A 257 -12.35 -9.63 -0.11
CA LEU A 257 -12.26 -8.37 0.61
C LEU A 257 -13.41 -8.23 1.58
N PHE A 258 -13.08 -7.92 2.83
CA PHE A 258 -14.04 -7.67 3.90
C PHE A 258 -14.23 -6.16 4.10
N PRO A 259 -15.30 -5.74 4.79
CA PRO A 259 -15.48 -4.34 5.15
C PRO A 259 -14.23 -3.72 5.80
N LEU A 260 -13.89 -2.51 5.37
CA LEU A 260 -12.91 -1.67 6.06
C LEU A 260 -13.51 -1.27 7.42
N GLU A 261 -12.73 -1.25 8.48
CA GLU A 261 -13.22 -0.80 9.79
C GLU A 261 -12.44 0.42 10.28
N LEU A 262 -13.15 1.46 10.71
CA LEU A 262 -12.57 2.60 11.43
C LEU A 262 -13.23 2.65 12.81
N ASP A 263 -12.44 2.53 13.89
CA ASP A 263 -12.94 2.49 15.27
C ASP A 263 -14.06 1.48 15.50
N GLY A 264 -13.93 0.30 14.87
CA GLY A 264 -14.93 -0.77 14.91
C GLY A 264 -16.18 -0.54 14.06
N LYS A 265 -16.33 0.63 13.42
CA LYS A 265 -17.40 0.88 12.45
C LYS A 265 -17.00 0.31 11.10
N ALA A 266 -17.79 -0.66 10.62
CA ALA A 266 -17.59 -1.28 9.32
C ALA A 266 -18.12 -0.42 8.16
N TYR A 267 -17.32 -0.36 7.10
CA TYR A 267 -17.57 0.29 5.81
C TYR A 267 -17.52 -0.80 4.74
N PRO A 268 -18.69 -1.30 4.30
CA PRO A 268 -18.75 -2.37 3.31
C PRO A 268 -18.02 -2.01 2.02
N PRO A 269 -17.44 -2.99 1.32
CA PRO A 269 -16.88 -2.81 0.01
C PRO A 269 -18.03 -2.46 -0.98
N ASP A 270 -18.17 -1.19 -1.32
CA ASP A 270 -19.15 -0.63 -2.26
C ASP A 270 -18.49 0.01 -3.50
N GLY A 271 -17.17 -0.13 -3.58
CA GLY A 271 -16.34 0.62 -4.50
C GLY A 271 -16.08 -0.06 -5.84
N LYS A 272 -15.14 0.49 -6.59
CA LYS A 272 -14.90 0.11 -8.00
C LYS A 272 -13.69 -0.80 -8.13
N VAL A 273 -13.87 -1.89 -8.86
CA VAL A 273 -12.78 -2.74 -9.35
C VAL A 273 -12.26 -2.13 -10.64
N SER A 274 -10.94 -1.97 -10.74
CA SER A 274 -10.27 -1.60 -11.98
C SER A 274 -9.03 -2.46 -12.20
N THR A 275 -8.74 -2.73 -13.47
CA THR A 275 -7.44 -3.25 -13.92
C THR A 275 -6.68 -2.12 -14.61
N PRO A 276 -5.41 -1.86 -14.26
CA PRO A 276 -4.64 -0.82 -14.92
C PRO A 276 -4.46 -1.08 -16.42
N THR A 277 -4.37 0.00 -17.19
CA THR A 277 -4.21 -0.06 -18.64
C THR A 277 -2.87 -0.69 -19.03
N GLY A 278 -2.90 -1.65 -19.97
CA GLY A 278 -1.70 -2.35 -20.46
C GLY A 278 -1.31 -3.59 -19.67
N VAL A 279 -2.15 -4.01 -18.72
CA VAL A 279 -2.16 -5.33 -18.10
C VAL A 279 -3.45 -6.03 -18.53
N PRO A 280 -3.43 -7.30 -18.95
CA PRO A 280 -4.66 -7.96 -19.36
C PRO A 280 -5.67 -8.09 -18.24
N GLY A 281 -6.94 -8.13 -18.63
CA GLY A 281 -8.05 -8.20 -17.69
C GLY A 281 -8.01 -9.50 -16.91
N TYR A 282 -7.32 -9.49 -15.78
CA TYR A 282 -7.05 -10.66 -14.94
C TYR A 282 -8.06 -10.86 -13.81
N VAL A 283 -9.21 -10.17 -13.85
CA VAL A 283 -10.10 -10.11 -12.70
C VAL A 283 -11.54 -10.28 -13.14
N ASN A 284 -12.15 -11.36 -12.67
CA ASN A 284 -13.60 -11.42 -12.51
C ASN A 284 -13.93 -11.01 -11.08
N SER A 285 -14.74 -9.97 -10.91
CA SER A 285 -15.27 -9.58 -9.61
C SER A 285 -16.66 -10.15 -9.42
N THR A 286 -16.89 -10.80 -8.29
CA THR A 286 -18.19 -11.33 -7.89
C THR A 286 -18.53 -10.77 -6.51
N PRO A 287 -19.55 -9.90 -6.38
CA PRO A 287 -20.10 -9.54 -5.08
C PRO A 287 -20.64 -10.79 -4.39
N LEU A 288 -20.25 -11.03 -3.14
CA LEU A 288 -20.78 -12.13 -2.34
C LEU A 288 -21.87 -11.57 -1.41
N ALA A 289 -23.12 -11.96 -1.68
CA ALA A 289 -24.31 -11.33 -1.09
C ALA A 289 -24.49 -11.60 0.42
N ALA A 290 -23.79 -12.57 1.01
CA ALA A 290 -24.08 -13.05 2.37
C ALA A 290 -23.41 -12.23 3.49
N ASP A 291 -22.26 -11.61 3.23
CA ASP A 291 -21.41 -10.97 4.24
C ASP A 291 -20.87 -9.61 3.82
N ARG A 292 -21.43 -9.04 2.73
CA ARG A 292 -20.95 -7.81 2.11
C ARG A 292 -19.44 -7.89 1.79
N THR A 293 -18.98 -9.03 1.29
CA THR A 293 -17.62 -9.20 0.78
C THR A 293 -17.59 -9.13 -0.75
N VAL A 294 -16.41 -8.87 -1.29
CA VAL A 294 -16.16 -8.94 -2.74
C VAL A 294 -15.08 -9.97 -2.99
N ARG A 295 -15.38 -10.95 -3.84
CA ARG A 295 -14.40 -11.91 -4.34
C ARG A 295 -13.85 -11.44 -5.67
N LEU A 296 -12.53 -11.48 -5.80
CA LEU A 296 -11.77 -11.13 -6.99
C LEU A 296 -11.02 -12.39 -7.41
N ASP A 297 -11.51 -13.06 -8.46
CA ASP A 297 -10.80 -14.21 -9.03
C ASP A 297 -9.70 -13.68 -9.93
N LEU A 298 -8.45 -13.90 -9.52
CA LEU A 298 -7.26 -13.55 -10.28
C LEU A 298 -7.05 -14.66 -11.31
N LEU A 299 -7.50 -14.40 -12.53
CA LEU A 299 -7.39 -15.31 -13.67
C LEU A 299 -5.93 -15.38 -14.15
N PRO A 300 -5.50 -16.52 -14.71
CA PRO A 300 -4.21 -16.65 -15.38
C PRO A 300 -4.15 -15.85 -16.68
#